data_AF-A0A0B8PLK1-F1
#
_entry.id   AF-A0A0B8PLK1-F1
#
_cell.length_a   1.000
_cell.length_b   1.000
_cell.length_c   1.000
_cell.angle_alpha   90.00
_cell.angle_beta   90.00
_cell.angle_gamma   90.00
#
_symmetry.space_group_name_H-M   'P 1'
#
loop_
_entity.id
_entity.type
_entity.pdbx_description
1 polymer ?
#
loop_
_entity_poly.entity_id
_entity_poly.type
_entity_poly.pdbx_seq_one_letter_code
_entity_poly.pdbx_strand_id
1 'polypeptide(L)'
;MMAPSNTWGAEDRFQKAQYWLDTFPKVKGTDDINAAYGFMYSALGTTAFVPGMALPSEDKAVGEAIMKHTSPEDSYGVGTYFQSISDLTNLVYRFKSVLAPQDVYIELGNIDWNKEKVVSVIPRIDRHAQNGLEGNIAGDFQQISEQDIYQQAVVQ
;
A
#
# COMPACT_ATOMS: atom_id res chain seq x y z
N MET A 1 35.61 8.28 6.58
CA MET A 1 34.35 9.02 6.36
C MET A 1 33.26 8.27 7.09
N MET A 2 32.52 8.93 8.00
CA MET A 2 31.28 8.33 8.50
C MET A 2 30.28 8.30 7.35
N ALA A 3 29.58 7.18 7.16
CA ALA A 3 28.44 7.15 6.24
C ALA A 3 27.47 8.27 6.64
N PRO A 4 26.89 9.01 5.68
CA PRO A 4 25.87 9.99 6.01
C PRO A 4 24.77 9.29 6.82
N SER A 5 24.43 9.81 7.99
CA SER A 5 23.31 9.33 8.78
C SER A 5 22.06 9.50 7.93
N ASN A 6 21.53 8.43 7.37
CA ASN A 6 20.21 8.51 6.75
C ASN A 6 19.18 8.59 7.90
N THR A 7 18.14 9.39 7.72
CA THR A 7 17.03 9.55 8.68
C THR A 7 15.84 8.65 8.32
N TRP A 8 16.17 7.49 7.74
CA TRP A 8 15.26 6.57 7.08
C TRP A 8 15.44 5.12 7.54
N GLY A 9 16.30 4.89 8.54
CA GLY A 9 16.43 3.60 9.19
C GLY A 9 15.10 3.16 9.79
N ALA A 10 15.02 1.88 10.17
CA ALA A 10 13.82 1.34 10.78
C ALA A 10 13.43 2.11 12.07
N GLU A 11 14.43 2.51 12.87
CA GLU A 11 14.20 3.28 14.11
C GLU A 11 13.64 4.67 13.84
N ASP A 12 14.18 5.42 12.87
CA ASP A 12 13.66 6.75 12.51
C ASP A 12 12.20 6.67 12.03
N ARG A 13 11.89 5.66 11.22
CA ARG A 13 10.52 5.43 10.72
C ARG A 13 9.57 5.06 11.86
N PHE A 14 10.04 4.26 12.82
CA PHE A 14 9.27 3.93 14.02
C PHE A 14 8.99 5.17 14.87
N GLN A 15 9.99 6.03 15.11
CA GLN A 15 9.82 7.26 15.88
C GLN A 15 8.83 8.22 15.22
N LYS A 16 8.89 8.39 13.89
CA LYS A 16 7.91 9.17 13.12
C LYS A 16 6.49 8.58 13.24
N ALA A 17 6.36 7.26 13.13
CA ALA A 17 5.07 6.59 13.28
C ALA A 17 4.48 6.81 14.67
N GLN A 18 5.28 6.62 15.73
CA GLN A 18 4.87 6.82 17.11
C GLN A 18 4.42 8.26 17.37
N TYR A 19 5.20 9.25 16.89
CA TYR A 19 4.84 10.65 16.99
C TYR A 19 3.45 10.92 16.41
N TRP A 20 3.14 10.40 15.22
CA TRP A 20 1.82 10.61 14.61
C TRP A 20 0.71 9.88 15.36
N LEU A 21 0.93 8.65 15.83
CA LEU A 21 -0.04 7.93 16.66
C LEU A 21 -0.45 8.74 17.90
N ASP A 22 0.51 9.43 18.52
CA ASP A 22 0.26 10.23 19.72
C ASP A 22 -0.32 11.62 19.42
N THR A 23 -0.19 12.11 18.18
CA THR A 23 -0.51 13.50 17.81
C THR A 23 -1.54 13.65 16.70
N PHE A 24 -2.15 12.55 16.23
CA PHE A 24 -3.15 12.59 15.18
C PHE A 24 -4.27 13.59 15.51
N PRO A 25 -4.58 14.52 14.59
CA PRO A 25 -5.69 15.44 14.81
C PRO A 25 -7.00 14.67 14.95
N LYS A 26 -7.86 15.14 15.85
CA LYS A 26 -9.25 14.72 15.85
C LYS A 26 -9.93 15.33 14.63
N VAL A 27 -10.53 14.48 13.80
CA VAL A 27 -11.39 14.92 12.69
C VAL A 27 -12.54 15.74 13.26
N LYS A 28 -12.85 16.88 12.65
CA LYS A 28 -13.96 17.72 13.11
C LYS A 28 -15.27 16.99 12.82
N GLY A 29 -16.30 17.20 13.64
CA GLY A 29 -17.62 16.60 13.41
C GLY A 29 -18.32 17.04 12.12
N THR A 30 -17.81 18.08 11.44
CA THR A 30 -18.27 18.55 10.13
C THR A 30 -17.60 17.86 8.95
N ASP A 31 -16.49 17.17 9.19
CA ASP A 31 -15.67 16.58 8.14
C ASP A 31 -16.09 15.12 7.91
N ASP A 32 -16.03 14.69 6.66
CA ASP A 32 -16.26 13.30 6.26
C ASP A 32 -15.14 12.39 6.80
N ILE A 33 -15.41 11.08 6.96
CA ILE A 33 -14.42 10.05 7.31
C ILE A 33 -13.22 10.08 6.36
N ASN A 34 -13.41 10.54 5.12
CA ASN A 34 -12.34 10.77 4.15
C ASN A 34 -11.24 11.73 4.65
N ALA A 35 -11.55 12.68 5.54
CA ALA A 35 -10.55 13.52 6.19
C ALA A 35 -9.62 12.71 7.11
N ALA A 36 -10.16 11.72 7.83
CA ALA A 36 -9.37 10.80 8.65
C ALA A 36 -8.36 10.03 7.79
N TYR A 37 -8.81 9.49 6.65
CA TYR A 37 -7.94 8.79 5.72
C TYR A 37 -6.85 9.70 5.15
N GLY A 38 -7.18 10.95 4.84
CA GLY A 38 -6.21 11.95 4.40
C GLY A 38 -5.08 12.17 5.43
N PHE A 39 -5.44 12.32 6.70
CA PHE A 39 -4.44 12.40 7.77
C PHE A 39 -3.61 11.12 7.89
N MET A 40 -4.25 9.95 7.87
CA MET A 40 -3.54 8.66 7.97
C MET A 40 -2.55 8.45 6.83
N TYR A 41 -2.94 8.70 5.58
CA TYR A 41 -2.02 8.64 4.44
C TYR A 41 -0.89 9.68 4.54
N SER A 42 -1.16 10.86 5.08
CA SER A 42 -0.10 11.86 5.30
C SER A 42 0.96 11.35 6.28
N ALA A 43 0.55 10.76 7.42
CA ALA A 43 1.46 10.18 8.40
C ALA A 43 2.21 8.98 7.83
N LEU A 44 1.52 8.05 7.17
CA LEU A 44 2.14 6.91 6.48
C LEU A 44 3.16 7.38 5.45
N GLY A 45 2.86 8.45 4.70
CA GLY A 45 3.77 9.08 3.74
C GLY A 45 5.10 9.51 4.36
N THR A 46 5.08 10.03 5.60
CA THR A 46 6.32 10.42 6.30
C THR A 46 7.18 9.22 6.75
N THR A 47 6.58 8.03 6.84
CA THR A 47 7.25 6.78 7.21
C THR A 47 7.63 5.93 5.98
N ALA A 48 7.15 6.29 4.79
CA ALA A 48 7.42 5.55 3.57
C ALA A 48 8.91 5.65 3.19
N PHE A 49 9.48 4.53 2.76
CA PHE A 49 10.84 4.49 2.21
C PHE A 49 10.74 4.67 0.70
N VAL A 50 11.14 5.83 0.16
CA VAL A 50 10.91 6.14 -1.26
C VAL A 50 11.79 5.24 -2.14
N PRO A 51 11.24 4.57 -3.17
CA PRO A 51 12.04 3.79 -4.12
C PRO A 51 13.18 4.61 -4.74
N GLY A 52 14.35 3.98 -4.91
CA GLY A 52 15.57 4.64 -5.42
C GLY A 52 16.41 5.33 -4.35
N MET A 53 15.96 5.40 -3.09
CA MET A 53 16.81 5.84 -1.99
C MET A 53 17.93 4.84 -1.68
N ALA A 54 19.08 5.35 -1.26
CA ALA A 54 20.17 4.50 -0.78
C ALA A 54 19.71 3.74 0.48
N LEU A 55 19.89 2.42 0.47
CA LEU A 55 19.51 1.58 1.58
C LEU A 55 20.33 1.93 2.84
N PRO A 56 19.68 1.95 4.02
CA PRO A 56 20.40 1.88 5.28
C PRO A 56 21.36 0.70 5.31
N SER A 57 22.49 0.86 6.01
CA SER A 57 23.55 -0.16 6.00
C SER A 57 23.06 -1.47 6.63
N GLU A 58 22.20 -1.34 7.64
CA GLU A 58 21.49 -2.42 8.32
C GLU A 58 20.53 -3.20 7.41
N ASP A 59 19.96 -2.54 6.40
CA ASP A 59 18.94 -3.14 5.50
C ASP A 59 19.57 -3.72 4.22
N LYS A 60 20.86 -3.48 3.97
CA LYS A 60 21.54 -3.84 2.72
C LYS A 60 21.42 -5.33 2.39
N ALA A 61 21.68 -6.21 3.36
CA ALA A 61 21.64 -7.65 3.13
C ALA A 61 20.23 -8.16 2.79
N VAL A 62 19.21 -7.61 3.45
CA VAL A 62 17.80 -7.92 3.19
C VAL A 62 17.40 -7.40 1.81
N GLY A 63 17.81 -6.18 1.48
CA GLY A 63 17.54 -5.58 0.17
C GLY A 63 18.15 -6.40 -0.98
N GLU A 64 19.40 -6.83 -0.86
CA GLU A 64 20.05 -7.70 -1.85
C GLU A 64 19.32 -9.05 -2.00
N ALA A 65 18.85 -9.64 -0.90
CA ALA A 65 18.08 -10.88 -0.94
C ALA A 65 16.72 -10.71 -1.66
N ILE A 66 16.00 -9.63 -1.40
CA ILE A 66 14.73 -9.31 -2.07
C ILE A 66 14.95 -9.09 -3.57
N MET A 67 15.95 -8.30 -3.93
CA MET A 67 16.23 -7.95 -5.33
C MET A 67 16.63 -9.16 -6.17
N LYS A 68 17.21 -10.21 -5.57
CA LYS A 68 17.52 -11.47 -6.26
C LYS A 68 16.29 -12.18 -6.83
N HIS A 69 15.13 -11.99 -6.21
CA HIS A 69 13.87 -12.62 -6.59
C HIS A 69 12.91 -11.66 -7.31
N THR A 70 13.38 -10.47 -7.65
CA THR A 70 12.55 -9.42 -8.25
C THR A 70 13.04 -9.10 -9.66
N SER A 71 12.13 -9.16 -10.63
CA SER A 71 12.43 -8.76 -12.01
C SER A 71 12.74 -7.26 -12.09
N PRO A 72 13.85 -6.85 -12.75
CA PRO A 72 14.21 -5.44 -12.89
C PRO A 72 13.13 -4.58 -13.56
N GLU A 73 12.36 -5.15 -14.49
CA GLU A 73 11.25 -4.49 -15.19
C GLU A 73 10.03 -4.19 -14.31
N ASP A 74 9.88 -4.89 -13.18
CA ASP A 74 8.77 -4.74 -12.24
C ASP A 74 9.17 -3.98 -10.97
N SER A 75 10.39 -3.44 -10.89
CA SER A 75 10.94 -2.84 -9.66
C SER A 75 11.75 -1.58 -9.90
N TYR A 76 11.53 -0.60 -9.01
CA TYR A 76 12.31 0.62 -8.83
C TYR A 76 13.32 0.50 -7.67
N GLY A 77 13.68 -0.73 -7.28
CA GLY A 77 14.53 -1.02 -6.13
C GLY A 77 13.75 -1.25 -4.84
N VAL A 78 14.46 -1.36 -3.72
CA VAL A 78 13.83 -1.58 -2.41
C VAL A 78 13.19 -0.29 -1.93
N GLY A 79 11.90 -0.35 -1.60
CA GLY A 79 11.08 0.82 -1.34
C GLY A 79 9.66 0.47 -0.91
N THR A 80 8.90 1.48 -0.52
CA THR A 80 7.47 1.42 -0.29
C THR A 80 6.76 1.54 -1.65
N TYR A 81 6.15 0.44 -2.09
CA TYR A 81 5.37 0.38 -3.34
C TYR A 81 3.90 0.70 -3.14
N PHE A 82 3.38 0.53 -1.93
CA PHE A 82 2.01 0.85 -1.60
C PHE A 82 1.86 1.14 -0.11
N GLN A 83 0.75 1.76 0.23
CA GLN A 83 0.26 1.97 1.58
C GLN A 83 -1.16 1.45 1.68
N SER A 84 -1.56 0.95 2.84
CA SER A 84 -2.94 0.53 3.07
C SER A 84 -3.47 1.02 4.42
N ILE A 85 -4.79 1.18 4.48
CA ILE A 85 -5.52 1.54 5.69
C ILE A 85 -6.65 0.52 5.87
N SER A 86 -6.74 -0.06 7.06
CA SER A 86 -7.87 -0.90 7.45
C SER A 86 -8.74 -0.12 8.43
N ASP A 87 -9.89 0.36 7.98
CA ASP A 87 -10.91 0.94 8.85
C ASP A 87 -11.76 -0.18 9.46
N LEU A 88 -11.47 -0.49 10.71
CA LEU A 88 -12.17 -1.53 11.47
C LEU A 88 -13.55 -1.08 11.98
N THR A 89 -13.84 0.22 11.94
CA THR A 89 -15.14 0.78 12.38
C THR A 89 -16.15 0.71 11.25
N ASN A 90 -15.76 1.17 10.05
CA ASN A 90 -16.63 1.19 8.88
C ASN A 90 -16.46 -0.05 7.98
N LEU A 91 -15.56 -0.96 8.36
CA LEU A 91 -15.24 -2.19 7.61
C LEU A 91 -14.79 -1.87 6.17
N VAL A 92 -13.83 -0.96 6.02
CA VAL A 92 -13.28 -0.55 4.72
C VAL A 92 -11.78 -0.87 4.67
N TYR A 93 -11.34 -1.54 3.60
CA TYR A 93 -9.92 -1.72 3.31
C TYR A 93 -9.51 -0.82 2.15
N ARG A 94 -8.55 0.08 2.37
CA ARG A 94 -8.03 1.01 1.36
C ARG A 94 -6.61 0.63 0.96
N PHE A 95 -6.30 0.83 -0.31
CA PHE A 95 -5.00 0.55 -0.92
C PHE A 95 -4.59 1.71 -1.81
N LYS A 96 -3.37 2.21 -1.62
CA LYS A 96 -2.77 3.26 -2.44
C LYS A 96 -1.41 2.81 -2.96
N SER A 97 -1.32 2.57 -4.26
CA SER A 97 -0.03 2.32 -4.93
C SER A 97 0.78 3.61 -5.04
N VAL A 98 2.10 3.54 -4.91
CA VAL A 98 3.01 4.65 -5.22
C VAL A 98 2.99 5.00 -6.71
N LEU A 99 2.57 4.05 -7.54
CA LEU A 99 2.53 4.18 -8.99
C LEU A 99 1.24 4.84 -9.48
N ALA A 100 0.21 4.98 -8.63
CA ALA A 100 -1.09 5.54 -8.99
C ALA A 100 -1.41 6.79 -8.16
N PRO A 101 -2.04 7.81 -8.77
CA PRO A 101 -2.39 9.04 -8.05
C PRO A 101 -3.51 8.82 -7.02
N GLN A 102 -4.48 7.97 -7.37
CA GLN A 102 -5.68 7.69 -6.59
C GLN A 102 -5.52 6.45 -5.72
N ASP A 103 -6.28 6.41 -4.63
CA ASP A 103 -6.47 5.20 -3.85
C ASP A 103 -7.75 4.47 -4.26
N VAL A 104 -7.75 3.17 -4.02
CA VAL A 104 -8.88 2.28 -4.25
C VAL A 104 -9.24 1.61 -2.93
N TYR A 105 -10.49 1.21 -2.77
CA TYR A 105 -10.96 0.61 -1.53
C TYR A 105 -12.03 -0.46 -1.75
N ILE A 106 -12.24 -1.26 -0.72
CA ILE A 106 -13.30 -2.27 -0.67
C ILE A 106 -14.08 -2.05 0.62
N GLU A 107 -15.40 -1.93 0.48
CA GLU A 107 -16.34 -1.91 1.61
C GLU A 107 -16.67 -3.35 2.02
N LEU A 108 -15.91 -3.88 2.97
CA LEU A 108 -16.04 -5.26 3.46
C LEU A 108 -17.40 -5.52 4.11
N GLY A 109 -18.03 -4.48 4.67
CA GLY A 109 -19.38 -4.56 5.24
C GLY A 109 -20.48 -4.85 4.22
N ASN A 110 -20.23 -4.56 2.93
CA ASN A 110 -21.17 -4.79 1.83
C ASN A 110 -20.97 -6.15 1.13
N ILE A 111 -19.94 -6.92 1.52
CA ILE A 111 -19.65 -8.25 0.97
C ILE A 111 -20.46 -9.32 1.71
N ASP A 112 -21.19 -10.16 0.96
CA ASP A 112 -21.85 -11.34 1.50
C ASP A 112 -20.90 -12.54 1.50
N TRP A 113 -20.07 -12.64 2.55
CA TRP A 113 -19.08 -13.70 2.72
C TRP A 113 -19.67 -15.12 2.73
N ASN A 114 -20.99 -15.30 2.91
CA ASN A 114 -21.63 -16.61 2.83
C ASN A 114 -21.97 -17.01 1.38
N LYS A 115 -22.06 -16.05 0.46
CA LYS A 115 -22.31 -16.26 -0.96
C LYS A 115 -21.03 -16.30 -1.79
N GLU A 116 -19.97 -15.65 -1.33
CA GLU A 116 -18.65 -15.71 -1.96
C GLU A 116 -18.07 -17.13 -1.83
N LYS A 117 -18.32 -17.97 -2.83
CA LYS A 117 -17.85 -19.37 -2.89
C LYS A 117 -16.60 -19.55 -3.73
N VAL A 118 -16.11 -18.48 -4.33
CA VAL A 118 -15.04 -18.52 -5.32
C VAL A 118 -14.01 -17.45 -5.00
N VAL A 119 -12.73 -17.81 -5.15
CA VAL A 119 -11.63 -16.86 -4.99
C VAL A 119 -11.52 -15.99 -6.24
N SER A 120 -11.56 -14.68 -6.02
CA SER A 120 -11.42 -13.67 -7.06
C SER A 120 -10.29 -12.70 -6.71
N VAL A 121 -9.67 -12.12 -7.72
CA VAL A 121 -8.60 -11.11 -7.56
C VAL A 121 -8.79 -9.97 -8.54
N ILE A 122 -8.13 -8.86 -8.24
CA ILE A 122 -7.88 -7.79 -9.21
C ILE A 122 -6.40 -7.92 -9.60
N PRO A 123 -6.08 -8.54 -10.75
CA PRO A 123 -4.69 -8.65 -11.19
C PRO A 123 -4.05 -7.28 -11.29
N ARG A 124 -2.78 -7.12 -10.88
CA ARG A 124 -2.01 -5.88 -11.11
C ARG A 124 -2.78 -4.61 -10.73
N ILE A 125 -3.42 -4.61 -9.56
CA ILE A 125 -4.24 -3.48 -9.05
C ILE A 125 -3.53 -2.11 -9.16
N ASP A 126 -2.20 -2.08 -9.03
CA ASP A 126 -1.36 -0.91 -9.24
C ASP A 126 -1.46 -0.33 -10.66
N ARG A 127 -1.48 -1.18 -11.69
CA ARG A 127 -1.61 -0.78 -13.11
C ARG A 127 -3.02 -0.34 -13.45
N HIS A 128 -4.04 -1.00 -12.89
CA HIS A 128 -5.41 -0.53 -13.05
C HIS A 128 -5.61 0.85 -12.42
N ALA A 129 -5.07 1.07 -11.22
CA ALA A 129 -5.13 2.37 -10.56
C ALA A 129 -4.36 3.46 -11.33
N GLN A 130 -3.27 3.12 -12.04
CA GLN A 130 -2.61 4.04 -12.98
C GLN A 130 -3.52 4.50 -14.11
N ASN A 131 -4.38 3.61 -14.60
CA ASN A 131 -5.29 3.87 -15.71
C ASN A 131 -6.62 4.51 -15.28
N GLY A 132 -6.70 5.02 -14.06
CA GLY A 132 -7.87 5.76 -13.55
C GLY A 132 -8.87 4.93 -12.76
N LEU A 133 -8.56 3.68 -12.40
CA LEU A 133 -9.35 2.96 -11.40
C LEU A 133 -9.23 3.68 -10.05
N GLU A 134 -10.37 4.09 -9.49
CA GLU A 134 -10.46 4.82 -8.23
C GLU A 134 -11.73 4.42 -7.48
N GLY A 135 -11.74 4.60 -6.16
CA GLY A 135 -12.94 4.38 -5.36
C GLY A 135 -13.20 2.91 -4.98
N ASN A 136 -14.47 2.53 -4.84
CA ASN A 136 -14.86 1.18 -4.44
C ASN A 136 -14.68 0.19 -5.59
N ILE A 137 -13.77 -0.77 -5.44
CA ILE A 137 -13.40 -1.75 -6.49
C ILE A 137 -14.03 -3.13 -6.32
N ALA A 138 -15.05 -3.26 -5.46
CA ALA A 138 -15.70 -4.56 -5.22
C ALA A 138 -16.26 -5.20 -6.52
N GLY A 139 -16.61 -4.38 -7.52
CA GLY A 139 -17.10 -4.85 -8.83
C GLY A 139 -16.02 -5.27 -9.82
N ASP A 140 -14.75 -4.98 -9.54
CA ASP A 140 -13.62 -5.22 -10.48
C ASP A 140 -12.95 -6.59 -10.28
N PHE A 141 -13.38 -7.34 -9.25
CA PHE A 141 -12.86 -8.67 -8.97
C PHE A 141 -13.15 -9.66 -10.09
N GLN A 142 -12.12 -10.38 -10.49
CA GLN A 142 -12.17 -11.42 -11.50
C GLN A 142 -11.96 -12.77 -10.85
N GLN A 143 -12.87 -13.71 -11.11
CA GLN A 143 -12.75 -15.08 -10.64
C GLN A 143 -11.47 -15.71 -11.20
N ILE A 144 -10.71 -16.38 -10.34
CA ILE A 144 -9.51 -17.12 -10.77
C ILE A 144 -9.93 -18.48 -11.31
N SER A 145 -9.60 -18.76 -12.57
CA SER A 145 -9.78 -20.09 -13.18
C SER A 145 -8.53 -20.94 -12.98
N GLU A 146 -8.37 -21.56 -11.81
CA GLU A 146 -7.38 -22.62 -11.46
C GLU A 146 -5.87 -22.34 -11.70
N GLN A 147 -5.50 -21.30 -12.44
CA GLN A 147 -4.12 -20.83 -12.57
C GLN A 147 -3.78 -19.99 -11.35
N ASP A 148 -2.66 -20.37 -10.72
CA ASP A 148 -2.02 -19.68 -9.61
C ASP A 148 -2.13 -18.14 -9.76
N ILE A 149 -2.45 -17.44 -8.67
CA ILE A 149 -2.52 -15.98 -8.61
C ILE A 149 -1.24 -15.30 -9.12
N TYR A 150 -0.11 -16.03 -9.08
CA TYR A 150 1.19 -15.58 -9.56
C TYR A 150 1.46 -15.88 -11.05
N GLN A 151 0.58 -16.60 -11.75
CA GLN A 151 0.74 -16.97 -13.17
C GLN A 151 -0.17 -16.18 -14.12
N GLN A 152 -0.85 -15.14 -13.62
CA GLN A 152 -1.74 -14.32 -14.43
C GLN A 152 -0.94 -13.47 -15.42
N ALA A 153 -1.40 -13.43 -16.69
CA ALA A 153 -0.76 -12.63 -17.72
C ALA A 153 -0.71 -11.15 -17.31
N VAL A 154 0.46 -10.53 -17.44
CA VAL A 154 0.60 -9.09 -17.27
C VAL A 154 -0.14 -8.43 -18.43
N VAL A 155 -1.33 -7.90 -18.15
CA VAL A 155 -2.07 -7.09 -19.12
C VAL A 155 -1.27 -5.79 -19.32
N GLN A 156 -0.83 -5.55 -20.56
CA GLN A 156 -0.12 -4.33 -20.96
C GLN A 156 -1.06 -3.12 -21.06
#